data_AF-W9V887-F1
#
_entry.id   AF-W9V887-F1
#
_cell.length_a   1.000
_cell.length_b   1.000
_cell.length_c   1.000
_cell.angle_alpha   90.00
_cell.angle_beta   90.00
_cell.angle_gamma   90.00
#
_symmetry.space_group_name_H-M   'P 1'
#
loop_
_entity.id
_entity.type
_entity.pdbx_description
1 polymer ?
#
loop_
_entity_poly.entity_id
_entity_poly.type
_entity_poly.pdbx_seq_one_letter_code
_entity_poly.pdbx_strand_id
1 'polypeptide(L)' 'MSQKSVIYLKDYTVPAFLVETVDLRFELDATATCVESVLRMRRNPKASPDQLMLVWA' A
#
# COMPACT_ATOMS: atom_id res chain seq x y z
N MET A 1 19.69 1.33 -9.41
CA MET A 1 20.32 1.08 -8.10
C MET A 1 19.28 1.32 -7.02
N SER A 2 18.79 0.29 -6.33
CA SER A 2 17.89 0.48 -5.17
C SER A 2 18.73 0.42 -3.90
N GLN A 3 19.02 1.57 -3.30
CA GLN A 3 19.74 1.67 -2.04
C GLN A 3 18.74 1.41 -0.91
N LYS A 4 18.94 0.35 -0.11
CA LYS A 4 18.15 0.14 1.11
C LYS A 4 18.44 1.28 2.11
N SER A 5 17.41 2.00 2.50
CA SER A 5 17.45 2.98 3.59
C SER A 5 17.21 2.29 4.94
N VAL A 6 17.84 2.82 5.99
CA VAL A 6 17.56 2.40 7.37
C VAL A 6 16.21 2.98 7.79
N ILE A 7 15.29 2.13 8.23
CA ILE A 7 13.96 2.53 8.70
C ILE A 7 13.99 2.61 10.22
N TYR A 8 13.65 3.78 10.79
CA TYR A 8 13.61 4.01 12.23
C TYR A 8 12.18 4.03 12.76
N LEU A 9 11.96 3.42 13.93
CA LEU A 9 10.64 3.41 14.60
C LEU A 9 10.14 4.82 14.94
N LYS A 10 11.05 5.74 15.33
CA LYS A 10 10.71 7.13 15.71
C LYS A 10 10.12 7.96 14.55
N ASP A 11 10.35 7.53 13.31
CA ASP A 11 9.91 8.22 12.10
C ASP A 11 8.59 7.63 11.55
N TYR A 12 7.92 6.76 12.33
CA TYR A 12 6.62 6.19 11.94
C TYR A 12 5.56 7.27 11.82
N THR A 13 4.88 7.31 10.68
CA THR A 13 3.75 8.20 10.42
C THR A 13 2.47 7.40 10.17
N VAL A 14 1.34 7.95 10.61
CA VAL A 14 0.02 7.38 10.35
C VAL A 14 -0.23 7.37 8.84
N PRO A 15 -0.64 6.27 8.20
CA PRO A 15 -0.83 6.23 6.75
C PRO A 15 -2.01 7.11 6.30
N ALA A 16 -1.88 7.70 5.10
CA ALA A 16 -2.87 8.61 4.52
C ALA A 16 -4.23 7.94 4.21
N PHE A 17 -4.18 6.66 3.85
CA PHE A 17 -5.35 5.85 3.52
C PHE A 17 -5.40 4.61 4.39
N LEU A 18 -6.61 4.17 4.67
CA LEU A 18 -6.90 2.87 5.25
C LEU A 18 -7.49 1.99 4.16
N VAL A 19 -7.06 0.74 4.13
CA VAL A 19 -7.65 -0.29 3.28
C VAL A 19 -8.77 -0.93 4.09
N GLU A 20 -9.99 -0.87 3.55
CA GLU A 20 -11.18 -1.41 4.21
C GLU A 20 -11.41 -2.86 3.82
N THR A 21 -11.36 -3.14 2.52
CA THR A 21 -11.47 -4.51 1.99
C THR A 21 -10.42 -4.74 0.92
N VAL A 22 -9.99 -5.98 0.83
CA VAL A 22 -9.12 -6.47 -0.24
C VAL A 22 -9.81 -7.66 -0.86
N ASP A 23 -10.24 -7.49 -2.11
CA ASP A 23 -10.82 -8.57 -2.91
C ASP A 23 -9.71 -9.11 -3.81
N LEU A 24 -9.33 -10.37 -3.60
CA LEU A 24 -8.26 -11.03 -4.36
C LEU A 24 -8.83 -12.13 -5.24
N ARG A 25 -8.37 -12.17 -6.50
CA ARG A 25 -8.61 -13.26 -7.43
C ARG A 25 -7.27 -13.85 -7.85
N PHE A 26 -7.17 -15.17 -7.72
CA PHE A 26 -5.99 -15.93 -8.10
C PHE A 26 -6.31 -16.80 -9.31
N GLU A 27 -5.51 -16.68 -10.35
CA GLU A 27 -5.52 -17.60 -11.47
C GLU A 27 -4.21 -18.38 -11.44
N LEU A 28 -4.31 -19.67 -11.11
CA LEU A 28 -3.16 -20.55 -10.97
C LEU A 28 -2.94 -21.28 -12.30
N ASP A 29 -1.81 -21.03 -12.93
CA ASP A 29 -1.29 -21.82 -14.05
C ASP A 29 0.08 -22.42 -13.67
N ALA A 30 0.47 -23.50 -14.36
CA ALA A 30 1.73 -24.19 -14.11
C ALA A 30 2.96 -23.32 -14.40
N THR A 31 2.83 -22.34 -15.29
CA THR A 31 3.92 -21.45 -15.72
C THR A 31 3.92 -20.12 -14.97
N ALA A 32 2.74 -19.63 -14.57
CA ALA A 32 2.59 -18.37 -13.86
C ALA A 32 1.32 -18.34 -13.01
N THR A 33 1.35 -17.57 -11.92
CA THR A 33 0.15 -17.25 -11.15
C THR A 33 -0.22 -15.79 -11.36
N CYS A 34 -1.43 -15.53 -11.84
CA CYS A 34 -1.97 -14.17 -11.91
C CYS A 34 -2.71 -13.86 -10.61
N VAL A 35 -2.45 -12.68 -10.04
CA VAL A 35 -3.14 -12.18 -8.85
C VAL A 35 -3.74 -10.82 -9.17
N GLU A 36 -5.05 -10.80 -9.28
CA GLU A 36 -5.83 -9.56 -9.40
C GLU A 36 -6.28 -9.12 -8.01
N SER A 37 -6.17 -7.82 -7.74
CA SER A 37 -6.50 -7.24 -6.44
C SER A 37 -7.30 -5.96 -6.60
N VAL A 38 -8.46 -5.91 -5.95
CA VAL A 38 -9.30 -4.72 -5.85
C VAL A 38 -9.33 -4.26 -4.39
N LEU A 39 -8.78 -3.08 -4.13
CA LEU A 39 -8.73 -2.49 -2.80
C LEU A 39 -9.82 -1.43 -2.65
N ARG A 40 -10.71 -1.59 -1.66
CA ARG A 40 -11.56 -0.49 -1.20
C ARG A 40 -10.78 0.31 -0.18
N MET A 41 -10.52 1.58 -0.49
CA MET A 41 -9.68 2.46 0.32
C MET A 41 -10.45 3.71 0.70
N ARG A 42 -10.18 4.22 1.91
CA ARG A 42 -10.68 5.53 2.35
C ARG A 42 -9.58 6.35 3.00
N ARG A 43 -9.78 7.67 3.09
CA ARG A 43 -8.86 8.53 3.85
C ARG A 43 -8.85 8.13 5.32
N ASN A 44 -7.65 8.11 5.90
CA ASN A 44 -7.49 7.92 7.32
C ASN A 44 -7.82 9.23 8.04
N PRO A 45 -8.82 9.29 8.95
CA PRO A 45 -9.17 10.51 9.65
C PRO A 45 -8.06 11.01 10.61
N LYS A 46 -7.08 10.15 10.90
CA LYS A 46 -5.90 10.49 11.73
C LYS A 46 -4.71 10.96 10.90
N ALA A 47 -4.81 10.95 9.56
CA ALA A 47 -3.74 11.44 8.71
C ALA A 47 -3.75 12.96 8.67
N SER A 48 -2.56 13.54 8.52
CA SER A 48 -2.44 14.98 8.27
C SER A 48 -3.08 15.34 6.92
N PRO A 49 -3.78 16.49 6.80
CA PRO A 49 -4.36 16.95 5.53
C PRO A 49 -3.34 17.03 4.38
N ASP A 50 -2.08 17.31 4.71
CA ASP A 50 -0.98 17.49 3.74
C ASP A 50 -0.35 16.17 3.29
N GLN A 51 -0.85 15.04 3.81
CA GLN A 51 -0.30 13.72 3.54
C GLN A 51 -0.89 13.11 2.25
N LEU A 52 -0.70 13.80 1.12
CA LEU A 52 -0.98 13.26 -0.21
C LEU A 52 0.35 12.88 -0.86
N MET A 53 0.74 11.61 -0.76
CA MET A 53 1.88 11.07 -1.50
C MET A 53 1.53 9.66 -2.00
N LEU A 54 0.86 9.58 -3.14
CA LEU A 54 1.08 8.46 -4.06
C LEU A 54 2.19 8.90 -5.02
N VAL A 55 3.43 8.97 -4.52
CA VAL A 55 4.59 9.06 -5.41
C VAL A 55 4.90 7.64 -5.84
N TRP A 56 4.62 7.34 -7.11
CA TRP A 56 5.26 6.22 -7.78
C TRP A 56 6.71 6.65 -8.00
N ALA A 57 7.64 5.99 -7.31
CA ALA A 57 9.07 6.08 -7.58
C ALA A 57 9.47 4.98 -8.57
#